data_AF-A0A2A5BGU7-F1
#
_entry.id   AF-A0A2A5BGU7-F1
#
_cell.length_a   1.000
_cell.length_b   1.000
_cell.length_c   1.000
_cell.angle_alpha   90.00
_cell.angle_beta   90.00
_cell.angle_gamma   90.00
#
_symmetry.space_group_name_H-M   'P 1'
#
loop_
_entity.id
_entity.type
_entity.pdbx_description
1 polymer ?
#
loop_
_entity_poly.entity_id
_entity_poly.type
_entity_poly.pdbx_seq_one_letter_code
_entity_poly.pdbx_strand_id
1 'polypeptide(L)' 'MTKLQPVRGTHDIMGDKARRFRFINKTFQDIAQRFGHEEISTPIFEFTEVFKRTLGETSDVVSKEMYTFEDRGGESLTL' A
#
# COMPACT_ATOMS: atom_id res chain seq x y z
N MET A 1 -16.31 -16.94 21.98
CA MET A 1 -15.42 -16.79 20.81
C MET A 1 -15.64 -15.42 20.23
N THR A 2 -14.59 -14.60 20.14
CA THR A 2 -14.67 -13.27 19.52
C THR A 2 -14.99 -13.45 18.03
N LYS A 3 -16.03 -12.78 17.54
CA LYS A 3 -16.43 -12.85 16.14
C LYS A 3 -15.30 -12.25 15.28
N LEU A 4 -14.80 -13.00 14.30
CA LEU A 4 -13.81 -12.50 13.35
C LEU A 4 -14.38 -11.28 12.63
N GLN A 5 -13.64 -10.17 12.62
CA GLN A 5 -13.99 -8.90 11.99
C GLN A 5 -12.73 -8.33 11.30
N PRO A 6 -12.89 -7.49 10.25
CA PRO A 6 -11.77 -6.78 9.66
C PRO A 6 -11.01 -5.94 10.69
N VAL A 7 -9.70 -5.77 10.47
CA VAL A 7 -8.88 -4.87 11.29
C VAL A 7 -9.44 -3.46 11.19
N ARG A 8 -9.55 -2.75 12.32
CA ARG A 8 -10.05 -1.37 12.35
C ARG A 8 -9.25 -0.51 11.36
N GLY A 9 -9.96 0.21 10.49
CA GLY A 9 -9.36 1.02 9.42
C GLY A 9 -9.26 0.32 8.07
N THR A 10 -9.41 -1.01 8.02
CA THR A 10 -9.49 -1.78 6.78
C THR A 10 -10.94 -2.03 6.37
N HIS A 11 -11.19 -2.11 5.06
CA HIS A 11 -12.55 -2.21 4.52
C HIS A 11 -12.60 -3.15 3.33
N ASP A 12 -13.58 -4.05 3.32
CA ASP A 12 -13.91 -4.82 2.13
C ASP A 12 -14.52 -3.92 1.05
N ILE A 13 -14.09 -4.10 -0.19
CA ILE A 13 -14.61 -3.39 -1.35
C ILE A 13 -15.40 -4.38 -2.20
N MET A 14 -16.73 -4.29 -2.16
CA MET A 14 -17.63 -5.26 -2.81
C MET A 14 -18.76 -4.57 -3.60
N GLY A 15 -19.47 -5.33 -4.43
CA GLY A 15 -20.67 -4.89 -5.15
C GLY A 15 -20.47 -3.63 -5.98
N ASP A 16 -21.34 -2.63 -5.77
CA ASP A 16 -21.26 -1.34 -6.45
C ASP A 16 -19.97 -0.57 -6.18
N LYS A 17 -19.42 -0.68 -4.96
CA LYS A 17 -18.17 -0.01 -4.61
C LYS A 17 -17.01 -0.57 -5.45
N ALA A 18 -16.93 -1.89 -5.57
CA ALA A 18 -15.93 -2.55 -6.41
C ALA A 18 -16.09 -2.17 -7.90
N ARG A 19 -17.32 -2.06 -8.41
CA ARG A 19 -17.58 -1.59 -9.78
C ARG A 19 -17.04 -0.17 -10.01
N ARG A 20 -17.28 0.74 -9.07
CA ARG A 20 -16.79 2.13 -9.14
C ARG A 20 -15.27 2.21 -9.08
N PHE A 21 -14.63 1.45 -8.20
CA PHE A 21 -13.16 1.37 -8.13
C PHE A 21 -12.55 0.90 -9.46
N ARG A 22 -13.11 -0.16 -10.07
CA ARG A 22 -12.65 -0.63 -11.39
C ARG A 22 -12.83 0.42 -12.48
N PHE A 23 -13.94 1.15 -12.47
CA PHE A 23 -14.17 2.22 -13.44
C PHE A 23 -13.10 3.33 -13.34
N ILE A 24 -12.78 3.75 -12.11
CA ILE A 24 -11.73 4.77 -11.87
C ILE A 24 -10.37 4.26 -12.34
N ASN A 25 -9.97 3.05 -11.93
CA ASN A 25 -8.67 2.48 -12.31
C ASN A 25 -8.53 2.34 -13.82
N LYS A 26 -9.58 1.85 -14.51
CA LYS A 26 -9.57 1.74 -15.96
C LYS A 26 -9.42 3.10 -16.64
N THR A 27 -10.15 4.11 -16.17
CA THR A 27 -10.05 5.47 -16.72
C THR A 27 -8.64 6.03 -16.57
N PHE A 28 -8.00 5.82 -15.40
CA PHE A 28 -6.61 6.22 -15.18
C PHE A 28 -5.65 5.49 -16.13
N GLN A 29 -5.77 4.16 -16.25
CA GLN A 29 -4.93 3.35 -17.15
C GLN A 29 -5.08 3.79 -18.61
N ASP A 30 -6.32 4.00 -19.08
CA ASP A 30 -6.61 4.44 -20.45
C ASP A 30 -5.96 5.79 -20.78
N ILE A 31 -5.84 6.69 -19.79
CA ILE A 31 -5.17 7.98 -19.95
C ILE A 31 -3.65 7.78 -19.96
N ALA A 32 -3.10 7.08 -18.96
CA ALA A 32 -1.65 6.86 -18.84
C ALA A 32 -1.05 6.24 -20.12
N GLN A 33 -1.73 5.24 -20.70
CA GLN A 33 -1.31 4.58 -21.93
C GLN A 33 -1.27 5.53 -23.14
N ARG A 34 -2.19 6.51 -23.23
CA ARG A 34 -2.18 7.49 -24.33
C ARG A 34 -0.96 8.41 -24.31
N PHE A 35 -0.33 8.55 -23.15
CA PHE A 35 0.90 9.31 -22.97
C PHE A 35 2.15 8.42 -22.96
N GLY A 36 2.03 7.13 -23.29
CA GLY A 36 3.15 6.20 -23.40
C GLY A 36 3.73 5.75 -22.05
N HIS A 37 2.99 5.90 -20.96
CA HIS A 37 3.39 5.35 -19.67
C HIS A 37 3.07 3.86 -19.59
N GLU A 38 3.99 3.09 -19.01
CA GLU A 38 3.84 1.67 -18.72
C GLU A 38 3.51 1.44 -17.25
N GLU A 39 2.78 0.36 -16.98
CA GLU A 39 2.45 -0.05 -15.62
C GLU A 39 3.66 -0.73 -14.95
N ILE A 40 3.89 -0.39 -13.68
CA ILE A 40 4.81 -1.11 -12.80
C ILE A 40 4.07 -1.50 -11.53
N SER A 41 4.32 -2.71 -11.05
CA SER A 41 3.83 -3.21 -9.77
C SER A 41 5.03 -3.58 -8.90
N THR A 42 5.23 -2.82 -7.84
CA THR A 42 6.28 -3.07 -6.84
C THR A 42 5.78 -4.01 -5.75
N PRO A 43 6.67 -4.66 -4.98
CA PRO A 43 6.30 -5.37 -3.77
C PRO A 43 5.47 -4.52 -2.79
N ILE A 44 4.61 -5.18 -2.01
CA ILE A 44 3.74 -4.53 -1.01
C ILE A 44 4.52 -4.12 0.24
N PHE A 45 5.64 -4.77 0.54
CA PHE A 45 6.55 -4.39 1.60
C PHE A 45 7.97 -4.34 1.06
N GLU A 46 8.81 -3.51 1.67
CA GLU A 46 10.21 -3.32 1.34
C GLU A 46 11.05 -3.32 2.62
N PHE A 47 12.38 -3.33 2.49
CA PHE A 47 13.25 -3.05 3.63
C PHE A 47 12.94 -1.66 4.21
N THR A 48 12.85 -1.55 5.54
CA THR A 48 12.54 -0.30 6.25
C THR A 48 13.45 0.87 5.81
N GLU A 49 14.70 0.58 5.45
CA GLU A 49 15.68 1.57 5.01
C GLU A 49 15.31 2.30 3.71
N VAL A 50 14.53 1.67 2.82
CA VAL A 50 14.01 2.30 1.59
C VAL A 50 13.18 3.54 1.94
N PHE A 51 12.35 3.44 2.98
CA PHE A 51 11.47 4.53 3.42
C PHE A 51 12.20 5.58 4.25
N LYS A 52 13.03 5.17 5.22
CA LYS A 52 13.80 6.08 6.08
C LYS A 52 14.70 7.01 5.27
N ARG A 53 15.40 6.46 4.27
CA ARG A 53 16.30 7.24 3.42
C ARG A 53 15.58 8.28 2.56
N THR A 54 14.37 7.95 2.11
CA THR A 54 13.62 8.78 1.14
C THR A 54 12.81 9.87 1.85
N LEU A 55 12.23 9.56 3.02
CA LEU A 55 11.33 10.47 3.74
C LEU A 55 12.01 11.25 4.88
N GLY A 56 13.20 10.82 5.31
CA GLY A 56 13.91 11.38 6.45
C GLY A 56 13.38 10.88 7.80
N GLU A 57 14.28 10.69 8.76
CA GLU A 57 13.98 10.08 10.06
C GLU A 57 12.98 10.90 10.91
N THR A 58 12.88 12.21 10.66
CA THR A 58 12.03 13.12 11.42
C THR A 58 10.62 13.27 10.85
N SER A 59 10.31 12.58 9.75
CA SER A 59 8.96 12.59 9.17
C SER A 59 7.97 11.91 10.12
N ASP A 60 6.77 12.49 10.25
CA ASP A 60 5.67 11.87 11.00
C ASP A 60 5.30 10.49 10.44
N VAL A 61 5.46 10.29 9.12
CA VAL A 61 5.24 8.99 8.47
C VAL A 61 6.18 7.93 9.04
N VAL A 62 7.49 8.24 9.05
CA VAL A 62 8.55 7.33 9.53
C VAL A 62 8.44 7.09 11.03
N SER A 63 8.03 8.10 11.81
CA SER A 63 7.99 8.00 13.27
C SER A 63 6.72 7.38 13.84
N LYS A 64 5.56 7.48 13.15
CA LYS A 64 4.26 7.11 13.74
C LYS A 64 3.35 6.26 12.86
N GLU A 65 3.58 6.21 11.56
CA GLU A 65 2.60 5.64 10.61
C GLU A 65 3.05 4.34 9.94
N MET A 66 4.36 4.04 9.93
CA MET A 66 4.90 2.83 9.31
C MET A 66 4.54 1.55 10.08
N TYR A 67 3.96 0.57 9.38
CA TYR A 67 3.80 -0.79 9.91
C TYR A 67 5.08 -1.58 9.65
N THR A 68 5.99 -1.54 10.63
CA THR A 68 7.29 -2.23 10.57
C THR A 68 7.26 -3.52 11.38
N PHE A 69 7.82 -4.59 10.82
CA PHE A 69 7.95 -5.89 11.47
C PHE A 69 9.28 -6.55 11.13
N GLU A 70 9.72 -7.48 11.97
CA GLU A 70 10.87 -8.33 11.69
C GLU A 70 10.41 -9.59 10.94
N ASP A 71 11.15 -9.93 9.90
CA ASP A 71 10.98 -11.20 9.20
C ASP A 71 11.58 -12.37 10.03
N ARG A 72 11.56 -13.59 9.48
CA ARG A 72 12.13 -14.75 10.20
C ARG A 72 13.66 -14.75 10.25
N GLY A 73 14.32 -14.00 9.36
CA GLY A 73 15.76 -13.80 9.34
C GLY A 73 16.26 -12.68 10.26
N GLY A 74 15.36 -11.93 10.88
CA GLY A 74 15.69 -10.75 11.69
C GLY A 74 15.88 -9.48 10.86
N GLU A 75 15.46 -9.48 9.60
CA GLU A 75 15.47 -8.30 8.75
C GLU A 75 14.24 -7.42 9.04
N SER A 76 14.43 -6.10 9.00
CA SER A 76 13.36 -5.13 9.23
C SER A 76 12.65 -4.79 7.93
N LEU A 77 11.35 -5.08 7.87
CA LEU A 77 10.48 -4.83 6.72
C LEU A 77 9.35 -3.87 7.10
N THR A 78 8.90 -3.08 6.13
CA THR A 78 7.79 -2.13 6.30
C THR A 78 6.79 -2.30 5.16
N LEU A 79 5.49 -2.33 5.51
CA LEU A 79 4.35 -2.24 4.57
C LEU A 79 4.20 -0.83 3.99
#